data_AF-A0A2V8R4R3-F1
#
_entry.id   AF-A0A2V8R4R3-F1
#
_cell.length_a   1.000
_cell.length_b   1.000
_cell.length_c   1.000
_cell.angle_alpha   90.00
_cell.angle_beta   90.00
_cell.angle_gamma   90.00
#
_symmetry.space_group_name_H-M   'P 1'
#
loop_
_entity.id
_entity.type
_entity.pdbx_description
1 polymer ?
#
loop_
_entity_poly.entity_id
_entity_poly.type
_entity_poly.pdbx_seq_one_letter_code
_entity_poly.pdbx_strand_id
1 'polypeptide(L)' 'MPEDDKQEINRKSGLAYAAAFSLFAAVIAGLGVGWLLDRWLGTQPWLLVTGLVLGAAAGFYELIRTSSKLSQDE' A
#
# COMPACT_ATOMS: atom_id res chain seq x y z
N MET A 1 0.30 35.98 -2.69
CA MET A 1 0.27 34.58 -2.26
C MET A 1 1.71 34.11 -2.22
N PRO A 2 2.22 33.62 -1.07
CA PRO A 2 3.62 33.17 -0.95
C PRO A 2 3.84 31.88 -1.76
N GLU A 3 5.02 31.74 -2.37
CA GLU A 3 5.38 30.61 -3.25
C GLU A 3 5.63 29.30 -2.47
N ASP A 4 5.86 29.38 -1.16
CA ASP A 4 6.11 28.25 -0.26
C ASP A 4 4.89 27.32 -0.10
N ASP A 5 3.67 27.86 -0.13
CA ASP A 5 2.42 27.07 -0.02
C ASP A 5 2.27 26.07 -1.19
N LYS A 6 2.71 26.45 -2.39
CA LYS A 6 2.58 25.59 -3.58
C LYS A 6 3.54 24.40 -3.55
N GLN A 7 4.72 24.58 -2.96
CA GLN A 7 5.71 23.51 -2.84
C GLN A 7 5.31 22.50 -1.76
N GLU A 8 4.77 23.00 -0.64
CA GLU A 8 4.23 22.14 0.41
C GLU A 8 3.05 21.31 -0.10
N ILE A 9 2.14 21.91 -0.88
CA ILE A 9 0.99 21.21 -1.47
C ILE A 9 1.45 20.18 -2.52
N ASN A 10 2.43 20.49 -3.36
CA ASN A 10 2.98 19.53 -4.34
C ASN A 10 3.69 18.34 -3.67
N ARG A 11 4.43 18.57 -2.58
CA ARG A 11 5.12 17.49 -1.87
C ARG A 11 4.15 16.62 -1.07
N LYS A 12 3.19 17.22 -0.35
CA LYS A 12 2.14 16.50 0.39
C LYS A 12 1.23 15.69 -0.53
N SER A 13 0.87 16.23 -1.69
CA SER A 13 0.07 15.50 -2.68
C SER A 13 0.84 14.33 -3.30
N GLY A 14 2.10 14.52 -3.70
CA GLY A 14 2.93 13.43 -4.24
C GLY A 14 3.08 12.25 -3.28
N LEU A 15 3.24 12.53 -1.99
CA LEU A 15 3.30 11.50 -0.95
C LEU A 15 1.96 10.77 -0.76
N ALA A 16 0.85 11.50 -0.79
CA ALA A 16 -0.48 10.90 -0.70
C ALA A 16 -0.77 9.96 -1.88
N TYR A 17 -0.37 10.34 -3.10
CA TYR A 17 -0.47 9.47 -4.27
C TYR A 17 0.41 8.22 -4.16
N ALA A 18 1.67 8.38 -3.72
CA ALA A 18 2.57 7.25 -3.53
C ALA A 18 2.05 6.26 -2.48
N ALA A 19 1.51 6.79 -1.37
CA ALA A 19 0.82 6.02 -0.33
C ALA A 19 -0.40 5.25 -0.84
N ALA A 20 -1.25 5.91 -1.63
CA ALA A 20 -2.41 5.25 -2.23
C ALA A 20 -1.99 4.14 -3.22
N PHE A 21 -0.96 4.40 -4.03
CA PHE A 21 -0.45 3.44 -4.99
C PHE A 21 0.20 2.22 -4.32
N SER A 22 0.96 2.41 -3.22
CA SER A 22 1.57 1.30 -2.49
C SER A 22 0.52 0.38 -1.87
N LEU A 23 -0.53 0.95 -1.27
CA LEU A 23 -1.69 0.18 -0.79
C LEU A 23 -2.35 -0.61 -1.90
N PHE A 24 -2.60 0.03 -3.04
CA PHE A 24 -3.24 -0.61 -4.18
C PHE A 24 -2.40 -1.75 -4.76
N ALA A 25 -1.09 -1.53 -4.90
CA ALA A 25 -0.13 -2.53 -5.36
C ALA A 25 -0.05 -3.74 -4.39
N ALA A 26 -0.04 -3.49 -3.08
CA ALA A 26 0.01 -4.55 -2.07
C ALA A 26 -1.26 -5.42 -2.08
N VAL A 27 -2.44 -4.80 -2.25
CA VAL A 27 -3.71 -5.53 -2.38
C VAL A 27 -3.74 -6.39 -3.65
N ILE A 28 -3.36 -5.83 -4.81
CA ILE A 28 -3.31 -6.58 -6.07
C ILE A 28 -2.30 -7.73 -5.98
N ALA A 29 -1.13 -7.50 -5.38
CA ALA A 29 -0.14 -8.54 -5.16
C ALA A 29 -0.68 -9.66 -4.26
N GLY A 30 -1.31 -9.31 -3.13
CA GLY A 30 -1.92 -10.28 -2.21
C GLY A 30 -3.04 -11.10 -2.85
N LEU A 31 -3.89 -10.46 -3.65
CA LEU A 31 -4.94 -11.14 -4.42
C LEU A 31 -4.37 -12.04 -5.52
N GLY A 32 -3.37 -11.56 -6.27
CA GLY A 32 -2.72 -12.34 -7.33
C GLY A 32 -1.99 -13.57 -6.79
N VAL A 33 -1.24 -13.41 -5.70
CA VAL A 33 -0.57 -14.51 -5.00
C VAL A 33 -1.61 -15.46 -4.39
N GLY A 34 -2.62 -14.93 -3.69
CA GLY A 34 -3.68 -15.74 -3.07
C GLY A 34 -4.46 -16.56 -4.08
N TRP A 35 -4.79 -15.99 -5.24
CA TRP A 35 -5.46 -16.69 -6.33
C TRP A 35 -4.59 -17.77 -6.98
N LEU A 36 -3.31 -17.48 -7.21
CA LEU A 36 -2.37 -18.46 -7.77
C LEU A 36 -2.19 -19.67 -6.83
N LEU A 37 -2.04 -19.41 -5.53
CA LEU A 37 -1.96 -20.44 -4.51
C LEU A 37 -3.27 -21.24 -4.37
N ASP A 38 -4.43 -20.57 -4.36
CA ASP A 38 -5.74 -21.26 -4.33
C ASP A 38 -5.94 -22.16 -5.56
N ARG A 39 -5.42 -21.77 -6.73
CA ARG A 39 -5.47 -22.59 -7.95
C ARG A 39 -4.56 -23.81 -7.89
N TRP A 40 -3.40 -23.67 -7.24
CA TRP A 40 -2.43 -24.75 -7.06
C TRP A 40 -2.83 -25.75 -5.97
N LEU A 41 -3.35 -25.27 -4.84
CA LEU A 41 -3.76 -26.11 -3.71
C LEU A 41 -5.22 -26.59 -3.79
N GLY A 42 -6.04 -26.00 -4.65
CA GLY A 42 -7.46 -26.36 -4.80
C GLY A 42 -8.35 -25.93 -3.61
N THR A 43 -7.86 -25.06 -2.72
CA THR A 43 -8.51 -24.65 -1.45
C THR A 43 -9.49 -23.49 -1.58
N GLN A 44 -10.06 -23.26 -2.77
CA GLN A 44 -10.86 -22.07 -3.04
C GLN A 44 -12.03 -21.92 -2.04
N PRO A 45 -12.20 -20.77 -1.34
CA PRO A 45 -11.53 -19.47 -1.52
C PRO A 45 -10.64 -19.02 -0.32
N TRP A 46 -10.10 -19.95 0.46
CA TRP A 46 -9.45 -19.61 1.74
C TRP A 46 -8.10 -18.88 1.58
N LEU A 47 -7.27 -19.23 0.59
CA LEU A 47 -5.99 -18.52 0.37
C LEU A 47 -6.20 -17.15 -0.25
N LEU A 48 -7.26 -16.93 -1.03
CA LEU A 48 -7.63 -15.61 -1.53
C LEU A 48 -7.97 -14.65 -0.39
N VAL A 49 -8.77 -15.09 0.58
CA VAL A 49 -9.12 -14.27 1.77
C VAL A 49 -7.88 -13.98 2.61
N THR A 50 -7.05 -15.00 2.83
CA THR A 50 -5.81 -14.85 3.61
C THR A 50 -4.81 -13.92 2.89
N GLY A 51 -4.69 -14.06 1.57
CA GLY A 51 -3.86 -13.22 0.71
C GLY A 51 -4.34 -11.77 0.64
N LEU A 52 -5.65 -11.54 0.67
CA LEU A 52 -6.23 -10.19 0.77
C LEU A 52 -5.88 -9.54 2.12
N VAL A 53 -6.06 -10.26 3.24
CA VAL A 53 -5.74 -9.75 4.57
C VAL A 53 -4.24 -9.45 4.70
N LEU A 54 -3.39 -10.37 4.22
CA LEU A 54 -1.94 -10.17 4.22
C LEU A 54 -1.51 -9.02 3.30
N GLY A 55 -2.09 -8.91 2.09
CA GLY A 55 -1.82 -7.82 1.16
C GLY A 55 -2.21 -6.45 1.73
N ALA A 56 -3.39 -6.38 2.36
CA ALA A 56 -3.82 -5.18 3.07
C ALA A 56 -2.89 -4.83 4.23
N ALA A 57 -2.54 -5.81 5.08
CA ALA A 57 -1.62 -5.62 6.20
C ALA A 57 -0.23 -5.14 5.73
N ALA A 58 0.33 -5.73 4.68
CA ALA A 58 1.59 -5.33 4.09
C ALA A 58 1.54 -3.90 3.52
N GLY A 59 0.45 -3.55 2.83
CA GLY A 59 0.25 -2.20 2.33
C GLY A 59 0.20 -1.16 3.47
N PHE A 60 -0.59 -1.43 4.52
CA PHE A 60 -0.68 -0.54 5.67
C PHE A 60 0.66 -0.40 6.40
N TYR A 61 1.42 -1.49 6.49
CA TYR A 61 2.76 -1.47 7.06
C TYR A 61 3.71 -0.56 6.27
N GLU A 62 3.70 -0.68 4.93
CA GLU A 62 4.50 0.16 4.03
C GLU A 62 4.12 1.64 4.14
N LEU A 63 2.81 1.92 4.23
CA LEU A 63 2.26 3.26 4.40
C LEU A 63 2.76 3.89 5.71
N ILE A 64 2.52 3.22 6.84
CA ILE A 64 2.93 3.72 8.16
C ILE A 64 4.44 3.91 8.21
N ARG A 65 5.22 2.98 7.63
CA ARG A 65 6.68 3.09 7.58
C ARG A 65 7.16 4.27 6.74
N THR A 66 6.50 4.54 5.61
CA THR A 66 6.84 5.67 4.74
C THR A 66 6.49 7.00 5.41
N SER A 67 5.32 7.08 6.05
CA SER A 67 4.91 8.26 6.81
C SER A 67 5.82 8.53 8.02
N SER A 68 6.22 7.47 8.75
CA SER A 68 7.12 7.61 9.90
C SER A 68 8.55 7.99 9.51
N LYS A 69 9.05 7.54 8.35
CA LYS A 69 10.36 7.98 7.84
C LYS A 69 10.39 9.47 7.50
N LEU A 70 9.29 10.01 6.98
CA LEU A 70 9.19 11.44 6.71
C LEU A 70 9.14 12.29 7.98
N SER A 71 8.56 11.77 9.07
CA SER A 71 8.50 12.49 10.35
C SER A 71 9.82 12.44 11.14
N GLN A 72 10.77 11.60 10.71
CA GLN A 72 12.08 11.45 11.33
C GLN A 72 13.17 12.23 10.59
N ASP A 73 12.84 12.82 9.44
CA ASP A 73 13.71 13.70 8.65
C ASP A 73 13.43 15.20 8.92
N GLU A 74 12.75 15.50 10.04
CA GLU A 74 12.63 16.84 10.64
C GLU A 74 13.56 16.99 11.85
#